data_AF-A0AB38A864-F1
#
_entry.id   AF-A0AB38A864-F1
#
_cell.length_a   1.000
_cell.length_b   1.000
_cell.length_c   1.000
_cell.angle_alpha   90.00
_cell.angle_beta   90.00
_cell.angle_gamma   90.00
#
_symmetry.space_group_name_H-M   'P 1'
#
loop_
_entity.id
_entity.type
_entity.pdbx_description
1 polymer ?
#
loop_
_entity_poly.entity_id
_entity_poly.type
_entity_poly.pdbx_seq_one_letter_code
_entity_poly.pdbx_strand_id
1 'polypeptide(L)'
;MANVKTYLSKILSAVYGKDVRGAIHDSIAAINTQVETTTAAESARIAAEKTRISQENARKSAEITRAAQEETRKHNETTRTAQESTRQTTFTKLRTDIDTKLKQLDQAIAGAGAVLIDPTLTKQGQAADAKAVSDQLSKVNHRLTSVIPEFQAFTLTAPSDKVVVSDMSKIKKYGKICVLSFSVTVKENTSTDGLQPLCVSPIAEDESSIGFATAIAYGDGAANYPAFIIDSVVGALIPGPVAYPLNLLGSITFISKA
;
A
#
# COMPACT_ATOMS: atom_id res chain seq x y z
N MET A 1 -1.30 -102.14 50.10
CA MET A 1 -0.79 -102.52 51.42
C MET A 1 -0.79 -104.04 51.49
N ALA A 2 0.35 -104.67 51.80
CA ALA A 2 0.39 -106.13 51.98
C ALA A 2 -0.65 -106.53 53.04
N ASN A 3 -1.54 -107.46 52.72
CA ASN A 3 -2.60 -107.87 53.65
C ASN A 3 -2.00 -108.77 54.74
N VAL A 4 -1.42 -108.12 55.75
CA VAL A 4 -0.75 -108.77 56.90
C VAL A 4 -1.66 -109.81 57.54
N LYS A 5 -2.99 -109.59 57.55
CA LYS A 5 -3.97 -110.54 58.08
C LYS A 5 -4.03 -111.83 57.28
N THR A 6 -3.98 -111.76 55.95
CA THR A 6 -3.94 -112.94 55.06
C THR A 6 -2.67 -113.76 55.28
N TYR A 7 -1.53 -113.09 55.37
CA TYR A 7 -0.23 -113.74 55.59
C TYR A 7 -0.13 -114.37 56.99
N LEU A 8 -0.62 -113.68 58.02
CA LEU A 8 -0.68 -114.18 59.39
C LEU A 8 -1.59 -115.42 59.51
N SER A 9 -2.76 -115.41 58.88
CA SER A 9 -3.65 -116.58 58.88
C SER A 9 -3.00 -117.80 58.22
N LYS A 10 -2.25 -117.64 57.13
CA LYS A 10 -1.52 -118.73 56.47
C LYS A 10 -0.45 -119.34 57.39
N ILE A 11 0.26 -118.51 58.16
CA ILE A 11 1.25 -118.96 59.15
C ILE A 11 0.57 -119.75 60.28
N LEU A 12 -0.56 -119.26 60.80
CA LEU A 12 -1.29 -119.89 61.91
C LEU A 12 -1.95 -121.22 61.53
N SER A 13 -2.34 -121.40 60.26
CA SER A 13 -2.94 -122.65 59.76
C SER A 13 -1.92 -123.71 59.35
N ALA A 14 -0.61 -123.39 59.32
CA ALA A 14 0.43 -124.30 58.87
C ALA A 14 0.76 -125.35 59.95
N VAL A 15 0.68 -126.64 59.60
CA VAL A 15 0.90 -127.76 60.53
C VAL A 15 2.36 -128.21 60.56
N TYR A 16 3.09 -128.08 59.44
CA TYR A 16 4.49 -128.50 59.32
C TYR A 16 5.44 -127.31 59.15
N GLY A 17 6.66 -127.43 59.68
CA GLY A 17 7.67 -126.35 59.64
C GLY A 17 8.06 -125.89 58.24
N LYS A 18 7.89 -126.71 57.20
CA LYS A 18 8.11 -126.30 55.80
C LYS A 18 7.11 -125.24 55.34
N ASP A 19 5.85 -125.38 55.74
CA ASP A 19 4.74 -124.52 55.31
C ASP A 19 4.79 -123.19 56.05
N VAL A 20 5.21 -123.22 57.33
CA VAL A 20 5.52 -122.02 58.12
C VAL A 20 6.62 -121.19 57.46
N ARG A 21 7.73 -121.83 57.03
CA ARG A 21 8.83 -121.13 56.35
C ARG A 21 8.40 -120.53 55.02
N GLY A 22 7.62 -121.27 54.21
CA GLY A 22 7.07 -120.76 52.96
C GLY A 22 6.16 -119.54 53.16
N ALA A 23 5.25 -119.61 54.13
CA ALA A 23 4.35 -118.49 54.43
C ALA A 23 5.10 -117.24 54.93
N ILE A 24 6.14 -117.40 55.75
CA ILE A 24 7.00 -116.29 56.19
C ILE A 24 7.76 -115.68 55.01
N HIS A 25 8.32 -116.50 54.14
CA HIS A 25 9.02 -116.04 52.94
C HIS A 25 8.11 -115.19 52.05
N ASP A 26 6.91 -115.68 51.74
CA ASP A 26 5.93 -114.96 50.91
C ASP A 26 5.52 -113.63 51.57
N SER A 27 5.39 -113.62 52.90
CA SER A 27 5.08 -112.41 53.67
C SER A 27 6.18 -111.35 53.54
N ILE A 28 7.45 -111.76 53.69
CA ILE A 28 8.62 -110.88 53.57
C ILE A 28 8.72 -110.35 52.14
N ALA A 29 8.57 -111.20 51.13
CA ALA A 29 8.58 -110.79 49.73
C ALA A 29 7.49 -109.75 49.43
N ALA A 30 6.29 -109.94 49.95
CA ALA A 30 5.18 -108.99 49.80
C ALA A 30 5.44 -107.66 50.52
N ILE A 31 6.04 -107.70 51.73
CA ILE A 31 6.43 -106.49 52.46
C ILE A 31 7.51 -105.73 51.69
N ASN A 32 8.56 -106.41 51.22
CA ASN A 32 9.64 -105.78 50.45
C ASN A 32 9.09 -105.11 49.18
N THR A 33 8.24 -105.82 48.43
CA THR A 33 7.57 -105.26 47.24
C THR A 33 6.73 -104.02 47.61
N GLN A 34 6.01 -104.06 48.73
CA GLN A 34 5.22 -102.91 49.18
C GLN A 34 6.10 -101.72 49.58
N VAL A 35 7.23 -101.96 50.25
CA VAL A 35 8.18 -100.92 50.66
C VAL A 35 8.86 -100.30 49.45
N GLU A 36 9.30 -101.10 48.49
CA GLU A 36 9.90 -100.64 47.23
C GLU A 36 8.92 -99.75 46.45
N THR A 37 7.68 -100.22 46.28
CA THR A 37 6.64 -99.44 45.59
C THR A 37 6.30 -98.13 46.30
N THR A 38 6.19 -98.12 47.63
CA THR A 38 5.96 -96.86 48.38
C THR A 38 7.14 -95.92 48.32
N THR A 39 8.37 -96.44 48.42
CA THR A 39 9.60 -95.63 48.36
C THR A 39 9.76 -95.00 46.98
N ALA A 40 9.47 -95.75 45.91
CA ALA A 40 9.48 -95.24 44.55
C ALA A 40 8.40 -94.17 44.33
N ALA A 41 7.17 -94.41 44.79
CA ALA A 41 6.08 -93.44 44.71
C ALA A 41 6.38 -92.15 45.48
N GLU A 42 6.96 -92.25 46.68
CA GLU A 42 7.35 -91.10 47.49
C GLU A 42 8.49 -90.31 46.84
N SER A 43 9.48 -91.00 46.26
CA SER A 43 10.55 -90.36 45.50
C SER A 43 10.02 -89.59 44.30
N ALA A 44 9.05 -90.16 43.56
CA ALA A 44 8.37 -89.49 42.46
C ALA A 44 7.56 -88.26 42.92
N ARG A 45 6.85 -88.37 44.06
CA ARG A 45 6.13 -87.24 44.67
C ARG A 45 7.07 -86.10 45.04
N ILE A 46 8.21 -86.41 45.68
CA ILE A 46 9.23 -85.42 46.04
C ILE A 46 9.81 -84.74 44.79
N ALA A 47 10.07 -85.49 43.72
CA ALA A 47 10.55 -84.92 42.46
C ALA A 47 9.52 -83.97 41.83
N ALA A 48 8.25 -84.39 41.76
CA ALA A 48 7.17 -83.54 41.27
C ALA A 48 7.02 -82.25 42.10
N GLU A 49 7.13 -82.36 43.42
CA GLU A 49 7.05 -81.21 44.33
C GLU A 49 8.23 -80.24 44.15
N LYS A 50 9.45 -80.75 43.95
CA LYS A 50 10.61 -79.91 43.61
C LYS A 50 10.40 -79.15 42.30
N THR A 51 9.83 -79.80 41.28
CA THR A 51 9.48 -79.15 40.02
C THR A 51 8.42 -78.07 40.23
N ARG A 52 7.37 -78.34 41.01
CA ARG A 52 6.32 -77.36 41.34
C ARG A 52 6.91 -76.13 42.05
N ILE A 53 7.80 -76.34 43.02
CA ILE A 53 8.50 -75.25 43.73
C ILE A 53 9.34 -74.40 42.76
N SER A 54 10.07 -75.04 41.84
CA SER A 54 10.88 -74.33 40.84
C SER A 54 10.02 -73.47 39.91
N GLN A 55 8.91 -74.02 39.41
CA GLN A 55 7.94 -73.28 38.57
C GLN A 55 7.32 -72.10 39.33
N GLU A 56 6.96 -72.31 40.58
CA GLU A 56 6.37 -71.26 41.43
C GLU A 56 7.38 -70.14 41.72
N ASN A 57 8.65 -70.47 41.93
CA ASN A 57 9.71 -69.46 42.06
C ASN A 57 9.91 -68.68 40.76
N ALA A 58 9.90 -69.35 39.60
CA ALA A 58 9.97 -68.67 38.30
C ALA A 58 8.77 -67.73 38.09
N ARG A 59 7.55 -68.15 38.46
CA ARG A 59 6.35 -67.32 38.42
C ARG A 59 6.47 -66.08 39.31
N LYS A 60 6.98 -66.24 40.54
CA LYS A 60 7.24 -65.11 41.45
C LYS A 60 8.26 -64.13 40.88
N SER A 61 9.36 -64.62 40.31
CA SER A 61 10.37 -63.76 39.68
C SER A 61 9.79 -62.98 38.49
N ALA A 62 9.00 -63.63 37.63
CA ALA A 62 8.32 -62.96 36.52
C ALA A 62 7.35 -61.86 37.00
N GLU A 63 6.62 -62.14 38.08
CA GLU A 63 5.70 -61.19 38.69
C GLU A 63 6.41 -59.98 39.29
N ILE A 64 7.57 -60.18 39.94
CA ILE A 64 8.42 -59.09 40.43
C ILE A 64 8.90 -58.22 39.26
N THR A 65 9.34 -58.82 38.16
CA THR A 65 9.76 -58.07 36.96
C THR A 65 8.59 -57.27 36.37
N ARG A 66 7.40 -57.86 36.26
CA ARG A 66 6.19 -57.18 35.78
C ARG A 66 5.84 -55.98 36.67
N ALA A 67 5.91 -56.14 37.99
CA ALA A 67 5.66 -55.05 38.94
C ALA A 67 6.68 -53.91 38.79
N ALA A 68 7.97 -54.21 38.63
CA ALA A 68 9.02 -53.21 38.42
C ALA A 68 8.84 -52.42 37.10
N GLN A 69 8.45 -53.12 36.03
CA GLN A 69 8.12 -52.48 34.75
C GLN A 69 6.91 -51.55 34.87
N GLU A 70 5.90 -51.96 35.64
CA GLU A 70 4.71 -51.15 35.88
C GLU A 70 5.02 -49.89 36.70
N GLU A 71 5.90 -49.98 37.70
CA GLU A 71 6.39 -48.79 38.43
C GLU A 71 7.17 -47.84 37.51
N THR A 72 8.00 -48.39 36.61
CA THR A 72 8.70 -47.59 35.59
C THR A 72 7.70 -46.87 34.67
N ARG A 73 6.65 -47.56 34.23
CA ARG A 73 5.57 -46.98 33.42
C ARG A 73 4.87 -45.83 34.15
N LYS A 74 4.53 -46.01 35.44
CA LYS A 74 3.93 -44.96 36.27
C LYS A 74 4.84 -43.75 36.44
N HIS A 75 6.13 -43.97 36.66
CA HIS A 75 7.11 -42.89 36.76
C HIS A 75 7.19 -42.08 35.45
N ASN A 76 7.29 -42.76 34.31
CA ASN A 76 7.31 -42.11 33.00
C ASN A 76 6.03 -41.30 32.75
N GLU A 77 4.88 -41.83 33.14
CA GLU A 77 3.59 -41.15 33.01
C GLU A 77 3.49 -39.90 33.90
N THR A 78 4.06 -39.96 35.10
CA THR A 78 4.18 -38.80 36.01
C THR A 78 5.07 -37.71 35.39
N THR A 79 6.20 -38.10 34.80
CA THR A 79 7.09 -37.16 34.10
C THR A 79 6.39 -36.54 32.89
N ARG A 80 5.69 -37.34 32.07
CA ARG A 80 4.93 -36.87 30.91
C ARG A 80 3.88 -35.83 31.31
N THR A 81 3.12 -36.10 32.37
CA THR A 81 2.07 -35.18 32.86
C THR A 81 2.65 -33.89 33.43
N ALA A 82 3.77 -33.94 34.15
CA ALA A 82 4.47 -32.75 34.63
C ALA A 82 5.01 -31.87 33.48
N GLN A 83 5.57 -32.49 32.45
CA GLN A 83 6.02 -31.80 31.23
C GLN A 83 4.83 -31.15 30.51
N GLU A 84 3.70 -31.84 30.41
CA GLU A 84 2.51 -31.29 29.76
C GLU A 84 1.92 -30.11 30.52
N SER A 85 1.88 -30.17 31.86
CA SER A 85 1.48 -29.04 32.71
C SER A 85 2.40 -27.82 32.52
N THR A 86 3.71 -28.06 32.40
CA THR A 86 4.69 -27.00 32.09
C THR A 86 4.40 -26.37 30.72
N ARG A 87 4.17 -27.20 29.67
CA ARG A 87 3.81 -26.72 28.33
C ARG A 87 2.55 -25.85 28.35
N GLN A 88 1.50 -26.28 29.04
CA GLN A 88 0.25 -25.53 29.16
C GLN A 88 0.44 -24.19 29.88
N THR A 89 1.26 -24.16 30.94
CA THR A 89 1.59 -22.93 31.68
C THR A 89 2.34 -21.95 30.79
N THR A 90 3.35 -22.42 30.05
CA THR A 90 4.09 -21.59 29.08
C THR A 90 3.16 -21.02 28.01
N PHE A 91 2.27 -21.84 27.45
CA PHE A 91 1.33 -21.39 26.43
C PHE A 91 0.34 -20.34 26.97
N THR A 92 -0.17 -20.53 28.18
CA THR A 92 -1.07 -19.58 28.85
C THR A 92 -0.37 -18.25 29.13
N LYS A 93 0.90 -18.30 29.56
CA LYS A 93 1.72 -17.10 29.75
C LYS A 93 1.91 -16.35 28.44
N LEU A 94 2.32 -17.05 27.37
CA LEU A 94 2.50 -16.44 26.05
C LEU A 94 1.21 -15.76 25.56
N ARG A 95 0.06 -16.43 25.72
CA ARG A 95 -1.25 -15.84 25.37
C ARG A 95 -1.51 -14.55 26.14
N THR A 96 -1.25 -14.56 27.45
CA THR A 96 -1.46 -13.39 28.32
C THR A 96 -0.51 -12.24 27.97
N ASP A 97 0.75 -12.55 27.67
CA ASP A 97 1.75 -11.56 27.25
C ASP A 97 1.36 -10.92 25.91
N ILE A 98 0.86 -11.72 24.95
CA ILE A 98 0.33 -11.22 23.67
C ILE A 98 -0.88 -10.32 23.92
N ASP A 99 -1.87 -10.78 24.69
CA ASP A 99 -3.07 -10.00 25.01
C ASP A 99 -2.72 -8.67 25.70
N THR A 100 -1.71 -8.68 26.58
CA THR A 100 -1.19 -7.48 27.26
C THR A 100 -0.53 -6.53 26.27
N LYS A 101 0.33 -7.04 25.39
CA LYS A 101 0.99 -6.21 24.35
C LYS A 101 -0.02 -5.61 23.38
N LEU A 102 -1.05 -6.34 23.00
CA LEU A 102 -2.14 -5.82 22.15
C LEU A 102 -2.86 -4.67 22.85
N LYS A 103 -3.22 -4.82 24.13
CA LYS A 103 -3.82 -3.72 24.90
C LYS A 103 -2.90 -2.51 25.04
N GLN A 104 -1.60 -2.75 25.25
CA GLN A 104 -0.61 -1.67 25.30
C GLN A 104 -0.50 -0.95 23.95
N LEU A 105 -0.55 -1.70 22.84
CA LEU A 105 -0.58 -1.14 21.50
C LEU A 105 -1.84 -0.30 21.27
N ASP A 106 -3.01 -0.80 21.65
CA ASP A 106 -4.28 -0.06 21.56
C ASP A 106 -4.25 1.23 22.39
N GLN A 107 -3.70 1.16 23.60
CA GLN A 107 -3.51 2.34 24.45
C GLN A 107 -2.50 3.33 23.86
N ALA A 108 -1.42 2.85 23.25
CA ALA A 108 -0.45 3.72 22.57
C ALA A 108 -1.08 4.40 21.36
N ILE A 109 -1.91 3.69 20.59
CA ILE A 109 -2.67 4.26 19.46
C ILE A 109 -3.68 5.30 19.95
N ALA A 110 -4.42 5.02 21.03
CA ALA A 110 -5.36 5.96 21.60
C ALA A 110 -4.67 7.19 22.23
N GLY A 111 -3.54 6.97 22.92
CA GLY A 111 -2.74 7.97 23.61
C GLY A 111 -1.87 8.83 22.69
N ALA A 112 -1.54 8.34 21.49
CA ALA A 112 -0.96 9.15 20.42
C ALA A 112 -1.91 10.27 19.94
N GLY A 113 -3.14 10.31 20.45
CA GLY A 113 -4.23 11.13 19.95
C GLY A 113 -4.68 10.60 18.60
N ALA A 114 -5.84 11.06 18.11
CA ALA A 114 -6.05 10.99 16.68
C ALA A 114 -4.81 11.62 16.03
N VAL A 115 -4.24 10.99 14.99
CA VAL A 115 -3.42 11.72 14.03
C VAL A 115 -4.38 12.72 13.38
N LEU A 116 -4.59 13.82 14.09
CA LEU A 116 -5.23 15.01 13.60
C LEU A 116 -4.17 15.55 12.65
N ILE A 117 -4.15 15.03 11.42
CA ILE A 117 -3.75 15.88 10.30
C ILE A 117 -4.73 17.02 10.40
N ASP A 118 -4.29 18.11 11.04
CA ASP A 118 -5.15 19.26 11.25
C ASP A 118 -5.70 19.62 9.86
N PRO A 119 -7.03 19.53 9.64
CA PRO A 119 -7.59 19.88 8.35
C PRO A 119 -7.34 21.35 8.04
N THR A 120 -7.02 22.17 9.05
CA THR A 120 -6.47 23.51 8.88
C THR A 120 -4.97 23.53 8.61
N LEU A 121 -4.12 22.55 8.94
CA LEU A 121 -2.74 22.47 8.40
C LEU A 121 -2.74 22.18 6.89
N THR A 122 -3.66 21.35 6.41
CA THR A 122 -3.79 21.12 4.96
C THR A 122 -4.36 22.35 4.24
N LYS A 123 -5.37 23.01 4.83
CA LYS A 123 -6.00 24.21 4.23
C LYS A 123 -5.21 25.51 4.45
N GLN A 124 -4.63 25.73 5.63
CA GLN A 124 -3.75 26.88 5.94
C GLN A 124 -2.37 26.70 5.31
N GLY A 125 -1.83 25.48 5.22
CA GLY A 125 -0.61 25.23 4.45
C GLY A 125 -0.81 25.62 2.98
N GLN A 126 -1.88 25.11 2.36
CA GLN A 126 -2.27 25.49 1.00
C GLN A 126 -2.58 26.99 0.86
N ALA A 127 -3.27 27.61 1.83
CA ALA A 127 -3.62 29.03 1.78
C ALA A 127 -2.41 29.95 2.04
N ALA A 128 -1.49 29.57 2.91
CA ALA A 128 -0.25 30.29 3.18
C ALA A 128 0.67 30.24 1.96
N ASP A 129 0.80 29.07 1.32
CA ASP A 129 1.54 28.92 0.08
C ASP A 129 0.89 29.71 -1.06
N ALA A 130 -0.43 29.65 -1.20
CA ALA A 130 -1.17 30.44 -2.18
C ALA A 130 -0.98 31.96 -1.96
N LYS A 131 -0.99 32.43 -0.70
CA LYS A 131 -0.72 33.83 -0.36
C LYS A 131 0.72 34.21 -0.68
N ALA A 132 1.69 33.38 -0.32
CA ALA A 132 3.11 33.63 -0.60
C ALA A 132 3.36 33.72 -2.12
N VAL A 133 2.79 32.80 -2.89
CA VAL A 133 2.85 32.82 -4.36
C VAL A 133 2.16 34.07 -4.93
N SER A 134 0.98 34.43 -4.42
CA SER A 134 0.25 35.64 -4.83
C SER A 134 1.02 36.93 -4.53
N ASP A 135 1.64 37.04 -3.35
CA ASP A 135 2.46 38.18 -2.97
C ASP A 135 3.71 38.30 -3.87
N GLN A 136 4.35 37.17 -4.21
CA GLN A 136 5.49 37.14 -5.15
C GLN A 136 5.05 37.53 -6.58
N LEU A 137 3.93 37.00 -7.06
CA LEU A 137 3.38 37.36 -8.37
C LEU A 137 3.04 38.84 -8.44
N SER A 138 2.48 39.41 -7.38
CA SER A 138 2.17 40.84 -7.29
C SER A 138 3.44 41.71 -7.39
N LYS A 139 4.53 41.29 -6.73
CA LYS A 139 5.84 41.97 -6.84
C LYS A 139 6.41 41.87 -8.26
N VAL A 140 6.32 40.70 -8.88
CA VAL A 140 6.76 40.49 -10.27
C VAL A 140 5.94 41.37 -11.22
N ASN A 141 4.62 41.43 -11.04
CA ASN A 141 3.74 42.24 -11.86
C ASN A 141 4.04 43.73 -11.69
N HIS A 142 4.28 44.19 -10.46
CA HIS A 142 4.69 45.57 -10.18
C HIS A 142 6.01 45.94 -10.87
N ARG A 143 7.00 45.03 -10.81
CA ARG A 143 8.28 45.19 -11.52
C ARG A 143 8.12 45.18 -13.04
N LEU A 144 7.19 44.39 -13.58
CA LEU A 144 6.91 44.36 -15.01
C LEU A 144 6.24 45.66 -15.47
N THR A 145 5.27 46.18 -14.71
CA THR A 145 4.64 47.48 -14.99
C THR A 145 5.61 48.66 -14.88
N SER A 146 6.67 48.58 -14.07
CA SER A 146 7.65 49.67 -13.99
C SER A 146 8.70 49.64 -15.11
N VAL A 147 8.81 48.55 -15.87
CA VAL A 147 9.81 48.39 -16.94
C VAL A 147 9.21 48.58 -18.34
N ILE A 148 7.90 48.38 -18.50
CA ILE A 148 7.20 48.66 -19.76
C ILE A 148 6.71 50.12 -19.71
N PRO A 149 7.22 51.07 -20.53
CA PRO A 149 6.61 52.39 -20.62
C PRO A 149 5.14 52.20 -21.04
N GLU A 150 4.24 52.73 -20.21
CA GLU A 150 2.79 52.50 -20.25
C GLU A 150 2.26 52.42 -21.68
N PHE A 151 1.74 51.25 -22.04
CA PHE A 151 0.98 51.09 -23.28
C PHE A 151 -0.30 51.92 -23.16
N GLN A 152 -0.31 53.08 -23.82
CA GLN A 152 -1.49 53.93 -23.90
C GLN A 152 -2.08 53.79 -25.32
N ALA A 153 -3.32 53.32 -25.39
CA ALA A 153 -4.07 53.20 -26.62
C ALA A 153 -5.03 54.38 -26.77
N PHE A 154 -5.00 55.02 -27.93
CA PHE A 154 -5.88 56.15 -28.24
C PHE A 154 -6.71 55.86 -29.48
N THR A 155 -7.97 56.27 -29.44
CA THR A 155 -8.91 56.13 -30.57
C THR A 155 -8.70 57.24 -31.58
N LEU A 156 -8.79 56.90 -32.87
CA LEU A 156 -8.75 57.87 -33.96
C LEU A 156 -10.14 58.44 -34.23
N THR A 157 -10.23 59.74 -34.50
CA THR A 157 -11.51 60.40 -34.80
C THR A 157 -11.66 60.60 -36.30
N ALA A 158 -12.88 60.52 -36.81
CA ALA A 158 -13.17 60.87 -38.19
C ALA A 158 -12.98 62.39 -38.43
N PRO A 159 -12.35 62.81 -39.53
CA PRO A 159 -12.19 64.23 -39.85
C PRO A 159 -13.51 64.89 -40.27
N SER A 160 -14.51 64.10 -40.69
CA SER A 160 -15.86 64.54 -41.07
C SER A 160 -16.84 63.37 -41.04
N ASP A 161 -18.14 63.63 -41.26
CA ASP A 161 -19.20 62.62 -41.39
C ASP A 161 -19.07 61.74 -42.66
N LYS A 162 -18.19 62.13 -43.58
CA LYS A 162 -17.92 61.49 -44.86
C LYS A 162 -16.84 60.41 -44.79
N VAL A 163 -16.12 60.33 -43.68
CA VAL A 163 -15.12 59.31 -43.43
C VAL A 163 -15.53 58.50 -42.20
N VAL A 164 -15.52 57.19 -42.33
CA VAL A 164 -15.80 56.27 -41.22
C VAL A 164 -14.50 55.63 -40.80
N VAL A 165 -14.12 55.84 -39.54
CA VAL A 165 -12.96 55.22 -38.93
C VAL A 165 -13.41 53.94 -38.25
N SER A 166 -12.81 52.80 -38.62
CA SER A 166 -13.10 51.51 -37.98
C SER A 166 -12.58 51.49 -36.54
N ASP A 167 -13.25 50.76 -35.66
CA ASP A 167 -12.81 50.47 -34.27
C ASP A 167 -11.43 49.78 -34.21
N MET A 168 -10.97 49.21 -35.33
CA MET A 168 -9.62 48.65 -35.43
C MET A 168 -8.53 49.73 -35.53
N SER A 169 -8.91 50.97 -35.84
CA SER A 169 -8.01 52.11 -36.00
C SER A 169 -7.63 52.68 -34.64
N LYS A 170 -6.33 52.68 -34.31
CA LYS A 170 -5.83 53.09 -33.00
C LYS A 170 -4.40 53.60 -33.06
N ILE A 171 -4.03 54.41 -32.08
CA ILE A 171 -2.64 54.78 -31.83
C ILE A 171 -2.15 54.04 -30.60
N LYS A 172 -0.97 53.44 -30.73
CA LYS A 172 -0.22 52.84 -29.62
C LYS A 172 0.98 53.73 -29.31
N LYS A 173 1.02 54.34 -28.13
CA LYS A 173 2.15 55.14 -27.65
C LYS A 173 3.06 54.28 -26.77
N TYR A 174 4.36 54.28 -27.09
CA TYR A 174 5.44 53.59 -26.39
C TYR A 174 6.51 54.63 -26.00
N GLY A 175 6.34 55.28 -24.86
CA GLY A 175 7.14 56.47 -24.53
C GLY A 175 6.91 57.56 -25.56
N LYS A 176 7.96 57.99 -26.27
CA LYS A 176 7.85 59.01 -27.35
C LYS A 176 7.47 58.44 -28.72
N ILE A 177 7.50 57.12 -28.91
CA ILE A 177 7.20 56.50 -30.21
C ILE A 177 5.71 56.18 -30.30
N CYS A 178 5.06 56.63 -31.36
CA CYS A 178 3.66 56.35 -31.65
C CYS A 178 3.53 55.51 -32.92
N VAL A 179 2.78 54.42 -32.82
CA VAL A 179 2.37 53.61 -33.98
C VAL A 179 0.87 53.76 -34.16
N LEU A 180 0.48 54.50 -35.20
CA LEU A 180 -0.89 54.71 -35.62
C LEU A 180 -1.23 53.66 -36.68
N SER A 181 -2.32 52.92 -36.47
CA SER A 181 -2.90 52.03 -37.48
C SER A 181 -4.29 52.54 -37.80
N PHE A 182 -4.62 52.69 -39.08
CA PHE A 182 -5.92 53.17 -39.52
C PHE A 182 -6.55 52.21 -40.52
N SER A 183 -7.85 52.01 -40.39
CA SER A 183 -8.72 51.33 -41.34
C SER A 183 -9.96 52.22 -41.51
N VAL A 184 -10.09 52.86 -42.66
CA VAL A 184 -11.10 53.89 -42.90
C VAL A 184 -11.89 53.61 -44.18
N THR A 185 -13.15 54.00 -44.17
CA THR A 185 -14.01 54.02 -45.36
C THR A 185 -14.35 55.46 -45.68
N VAL A 186 -13.87 55.96 -46.81
CA VAL A 186 -14.23 57.27 -47.34
C VAL A 186 -15.48 57.10 -48.21
N LYS A 187 -16.59 57.76 -47.84
CA LYS A 187 -17.90 57.62 -48.51
C LYS A 187 -18.02 58.46 -49.78
N GLU A 188 -17.34 59.60 -49.82
CA GLU A 188 -17.34 60.55 -50.93
C GLU A 188 -16.04 61.36 -50.91
N ASN A 189 -15.69 61.98 -52.05
CA ASN A 189 -14.47 62.77 -52.16
C ASN A 189 -14.51 63.98 -51.22
N THR A 190 -13.59 64.03 -50.26
CA THR A 190 -13.38 65.22 -49.41
C THR A 190 -11.97 65.78 -49.57
N SER A 191 -11.34 65.53 -50.71
CA SER A 191 -9.99 65.98 -50.99
C SER A 191 -9.95 67.47 -51.33
N THR A 192 -8.98 68.16 -50.73
CA THR A 192 -8.55 69.50 -51.13
C THR A 192 -7.14 69.37 -51.70
N ASP A 193 -6.91 69.85 -52.92
CA ASP A 193 -5.62 69.78 -53.62
C ASP A 193 -4.99 68.37 -53.72
N GLY A 194 -5.82 67.32 -53.85
CA GLY A 194 -5.38 65.93 -54.00
C GLY A 194 -5.04 65.21 -52.68
N LEU A 195 -5.12 65.92 -51.55
CA LEU A 195 -4.97 65.34 -50.22
C LEU A 195 -6.33 64.93 -49.66
N GLN A 196 -6.54 63.63 -49.44
CA GLN A 196 -7.75 63.08 -48.84
C GLN A 196 -7.52 62.85 -47.33
N PRO A 197 -8.21 63.57 -46.43
CA PRO A 197 -8.12 63.33 -44.99
C PRO A 197 -8.77 61.98 -44.63
N LEU A 198 -8.14 61.24 -43.72
CA LEU A 198 -8.50 59.86 -43.35
C LEU A 198 -8.93 59.75 -41.88
N CYS A 199 -8.13 60.28 -40.97
CA CYS A 199 -8.42 60.27 -39.53
C CYS A 199 -7.65 61.38 -38.83
N VAL A 200 -8.07 61.71 -37.61
CA VAL A 200 -7.40 62.67 -36.74
C VAL A 200 -6.78 61.91 -35.57
N SER A 201 -5.47 62.10 -35.41
CA SER A 201 -4.68 61.65 -34.28
C SER A 201 -5.02 62.51 -33.05
N PRO A 202 -5.31 61.92 -31.89
CA PRO A 202 -5.39 62.66 -30.63
C PRO A 202 -4.00 63.01 -30.04
N ILE A 203 -2.91 62.54 -30.65
CA ILE A 203 -1.53 62.82 -30.22
C ILE A 203 -0.87 63.72 -31.26
N ALA A 204 -0.38 64.87 -30.83
CA ALA A 204 0.43 65.76 -31.65
C ALA A 204 1.82 65.14 -31.92
N GLU A 205 2.19 65.10 -33.19
CA GLU A 205 3.53 64.75 -33.65
C GLU A 205 4.54 65.88 -33.35
N ASP A 206 5.80 65.49 -33.13
CA ASP A 206 6.93 66.42 -33.08
C ASP A 206 7.10 67.07 -34.46
N GLU A 207 7.29 68.39 -34.53
CA GLU A 207 7.46 69.15 -35.78
C GLU A 207 8.61 68.64 -36.65
N SER A 208 9.57 67.93 -36.04
CA SER A 208 10.70 67.28 -36.74
C SER A 208 10.38 65.89 -37.31
N SER A 209 9.19 65.35 -37.06
CA SER A 209 8.81 63.95 -37.33
C SER A 209 7.64 63.84 -38.30
N ILE A 210 7.91 63.89 -39.61
CA ILE A 210 6.90 63.52 -40.61
C ILE A 210 6.87 61.98 -40.69
N GLY A 211 5.79 61.39 -40.19
CA GLY A 211 5.54 59.97 -40.33
C GLY A 211 5.08 59.66 -41.76
N PHE A 212 5.93 58.99 -42.55
CA PHE A 212 5.57 58.53 -43.88
C PHE A 212 5.06 57.09 -43.83
N ALA A 213 3.96 56.82 -44.54
CA ALA A 213 3.43 55.49 -44.72
C ALA A 213 2.80 55.32 -46.10
N THR A 214 2.32 54.11 -46.36
CA THR A 214 1.48 53.81 -47.51
C THR A 214 0.09 53.47 -47.00
N ALA A 215 -0.92 54.21 -47.46
CA ALA A 215 -2.31 53.80 -47.38
C ALA A 215 -2.60 52.87 -48.55
N ILE A 216 -3.08 51.68 -48.27
CA ILE A 216 -3.39 50.69 -49.29
C ILE A 216 -4.91 50.66 -49.45
N ALA A 217 -5.39 50.87 -50.67
CA ALA A 217 -6.76 50.62 -51.03
C ALA A 217 -6.96 49.12 -51.27
N TYR A 218 -8.04 48.56 -50.72
CA TYR A 218 -8.37 47.14 -50.86
C TYR A 218 -9.72 46.96 -51.55
N GLY A 219 -9.77 46.09 -52.56
CA GLY A 219 -10.89 45.87 -53.49
C GLY A 219 -10.39 45.53 -54.90
N ASP A 220 -11.29 45.43 -55.89
CA ASP A 220 -10.93 45.28 -57.30
C ASP A 220 -10.17 46.54 -57.77
N GLY A 221 -8.83 46.49 -57.77
CA GLY A 221 -7.95 47.61 -58.12
C GLY A 221 -7.10 48.16 -56.97
N ALA A 222 -6.45 47.29 -56.19
CA ALA A 222 -5.56 47.68 -55.09
C ALA A 222 -4.50 48.70 -55.53
N ALA A 223 -4.40 49.80 -54.80
CA ALA A 223 -3.49 50.90 -55.09
C ALA A 223 -2.83 51.41 -53.81
N ASN A 224 -1.59 51.87 -53.95
CA ASN A 224 -0.77 52.38 -52.87
C ASN A 224 -0.71 53.90 -52.94
N TYR A 225 -1.26 54.57 -51.92
CA TYR A 225 -1.25 56.01 -51.81
C TYR A 225 -0.27 56.44 -50.71
N PRO A 226 0.63 57.41 -50.97
CA PRO A 226 1.43 58.01 -49.92
C PRO A 226 0.54 58.59 -48.83
N ALA A 227 0.79 58.24 -47.58
CA ALA A 227 0.07 58.75 -46.42
C ALA A 227 1.04 59.46 -45.47
N PHE A 228 0.55 60.53 -44.86
CA PHE A 228 1.32 61.36 -43.94
C PHE A 228 0.43 61.88 -42.82
N ILE A 229 1.06 62.31 -41.73
CA ILE A 229 0.42 63.01 -40.62
C ILE A 229 0.98 64.44 -40.55
N ILE A 230 0.10 65.44 -40.53
CA ILE A 230 0.43 66.86 -40.37
C ILE A 230 -0.66 67.51 -39.52
N ASP A 231 -0.26 68.28 -38.51
CA ASP A 231 -1.11 68.92 -37.51
C ASP A 231 -2.15 67.95 -36.95
N SER A 232 -1.69 66.73 -36.61
CA SER A 232 -2.54 65.63 -36.12
C SER A 232 -3.57 65.09 -37.12
N VAL A 233 -3.61 65.56 -38.37
CA VAL A 233 -4.49 65.02 -39.41
C VAL A 233 -3.70 64.01 -40.25
N VAL A 234 -4.20 62.79 -40.33
CA VAL A 234 -3.70 61.76 -41.25
C VAL A 234 -4.39 61.92 -42.59
N GLY A 235 -3.61 62.13 -43.64
CA GLY A 235 -4.10 62.24 -45.02
C GLY A 235 -3.36 61.30 -45.97
N ALA A 236 -4.01 60.97 -47.09
CA ALA A 236 -3.39 60.26 -48.20
C ALA A 236 -3.46 61.07 -49.49
N LEU A 237 -2.38 61.06 -50.26
CA LEU A 237 -2.30 61.68 -51.58
C LEU A 237 -2.92 60.74 -52.62
N ILE A 238 -4.10 61.10 -53.14
CA ILE A 238 -4.83 60.27 -54.09
C ILE A 238 -4.86 60.96 -55.46
N PRO A 239 -4.04 60.53 -56.43
CA PRO A 239 -3.98 61.16 -57.75
C PRO A 239 -5.15 60.72 -58.63
N GLY A 240 -6.06 61.64 -58.93
CA GLY A 240 -7.11 61.47 -59.96
C GLY A 240 -8.46 60.95 -59.45
N PRO A 241 -9.44 60.74 -60.35
CA PRO A 241 -10.78 60.32 -59.98
C PRO A 241 -10.80 58.87 -59.49
N VAL A 242 -11.14 58.67 -58.21
CA VAL A 242 -11.38 57.36 -57.57
C VAL A 242 -12.89 57.12 -57.41
N ALA A 243 -13.29 55.86 -57.50
CA ALA A 243 -14.65 55.44 -57.17
C ALA A 243 -14.83 55.35 -55.65
N TYR A 244 -15.98 55.79 -55.15
CA TYR A 244 -16.35 55.72 -53.74
C TYR A 244 -17.53 54.75 -53.54
N PRO A 245 -17.64 54.07 -52.39
CA PRO A 245 -16.80 54.20 -51.19
C PRO A 245 -15.41 53.58 -51.36
N LEU A 246 -14.40 54.26 -50.81
CA LEU A 246 -13.00 53.85 -50.86
C LEU A 246 -12.54 53.36 -49.48
N ASN A 247 -12.09 52.11 -49.39
CA ASN A 247 -11.57 51.52 -48.15
C ASN A 247 -10.04 51.57 -48.14
N LEU A 248 -9.47 52.17 -47.10
CA LEU A 248 -8.04 52.36 -46.94
C LEU A 248 -7.58 51.78 -45.61
N LEU A 249 -6.49 51.02 -45.63
CA LEU A 249 -5.80 50.56 -44.43
C LEU A 249 -4.31 50.90 -44.53
N GLY A 250 -3.73 51.33 -43.42
CA GLY A 250 -2.30 51.61 -43.33
C GLY A 250 -1.85 51.84 -41.90
N SER A 251 -0.55 52.09 -41.75
CA SER A 251 0.05 52.41 -40.45
C SER A 251 1.14 53.46 -40.57
N ILE A 252 1.12 54.46 -39.70
CA ILE A 252 2.13 55.52 -39.62
C ILE A 252 2.86 55.40 -38.29
N THR A 253 4.19 55.47 -38.33
CA THR A 253 5.01 55.60 -37.13
C THR A 253 5.54 57.02 -37.04
N PHE A 254 5.37 57.67 -35.89
CA PHE A 254 5.84 59.03 -35.64
C PHE A 254 6.30 59.21 -34.19
N ILE A 255 6.98 60.32 -33.90
CA ILE A 255 7.41 60.68 -32.54
C ILE A 255 6.43 61.71 -31.97
N SER A 256 5.91 61.50 -30.77
CA SER A 256 5.00 62.44 -30.11
C SER A 256 5.73 63.67 -29.58
N LYS A 257 5.11 64.86 -29.67
CA LYS A 257 5.67 66.15 -29.23
C LYS A 257 5.95 66.25 -27.72
N ALA A 258 5.30 65.43 -26.90
CA ALA A 258 5.69 65.04 -25.53
C ALA A 258 4.81 63.84 -25.11
#